data_AF-A0A7S3SEW8-F1
#
_entry.id   AF-A0A7S3SEW8-F1
#
_cell.length_a   1.000
_cell.length_b   1.000
_cell.length_c   1.000
_cell.angle_alpha   90.00
_cell.angle_beta   90.00
_cell.angle_gamma   90.00
#
_symmetry.space_group_name_H-M   'P 1'
#
loop_
_entity.id
_entity.type
_entity.pdbx_description
1 polymer ?
#
loop_
_entity_poly.entity_id
_entity_poly.type
_entity_poly.pdbx_seq_one_letter_code
_entity_poly.pdbx_strand_id
1 'polypeptide(L)'
;DNKVLSTRLGIKASAPLRFAADDIFDNVLQIPKGSVNPFVMAQASCAEVSLLLDQKFLECERVLFHPMQSDFTTALSPDQLTAFLEKASPGRYSYVDLTSAEPLALPGSGGAGAAPPK
;
A
#
# COMPACT_ATOMS: atom_id res chain seq x y z
N ASP A 1 13.73 5.21 4.28
CA ASP A 1 13.81 5.61 5.70
C ASP A 1 12.41 5.98 6.20
N ASN A 2 11.92 5.31 7.24
CA ASN A 2 10.56 5.52 7.77
C ASN A 2 10.36 6.92 8.40
N LYS A 3 11.41 7.53 8.95
CA LYS A 3 11.33 8.89 9.51
C LYS A 3 11.15 9.91 8.40
N VAL A 4 11.97 9.82 7.35
CA VAL A 4 11.86 10.67 6.16
C VAL A 4 10.50 10.50 5.50
N LEU A 5 10.02 9.27 5.32
CA LEU A 5 8.71 9.00 4.74
C LEU A 5 7.57 9.59 5.60
N SER A 6 7.65 9.46 6.93
CA SER A 6 6.68 10.07 7.86
C SER A 6 6.60 11.59 7.69
N THR A 7 7.75 12.26 7.53
CA THR A 7 7.80 13.71 7.27
C THR A 7 7.21 14.06 5.91
N ARG A 8 7.55 13.30 4.86
CA ARG A 8 7.04 13.52 3.50
C ARG A 8 5.52 13.38 3.41
N LEU A 9 4.94 12.46 4.17
CA LEU A 9 3.49 12.23 4.26
C LEU A 9 2.77 13.24 5.18
N GLY A 10 3.48 14.18 5.80
CA GLY A 10 2.88 15.13 6.74
C GLY A 10 2.37 14.50 8.05
N ILE A 11 2.82 13.28 8.39
CA ILE A 11 2.46 12.61 9.63
C ILE A 11 3.12 13.34 10.80
N LYS A 12 2.33 13.67 11.82
CA LYS A 12 2.82 14.37 13.02
C LYS A 12 3.95 13.60 13.69
N ALA A 13 5.01 14.29 14.07
CA ALA A 13 6.15 13.69 14.78
C ALA A 13 5.76 13.02 16.11
N SER A 14 4.63 13.41 16.72
CA SER A 14 4.09 12.80 17.93
C SER A 14 3.45 11.42 17.71
N ALA A 15 3.16 11.06 16.46
CA ALA A 15 2.55 9.79 16.08
C ALA A 15 3.19 9.32 14.76
N PRO A 16 4.49 8.98 14.76
CA PRO A 16 5.22 8.65 13.54
C PRO A 16 4.71 7.34 12.93
N LEU A 17 5.06 7.13 11.66
CA LEU A 17 4.81 5.87 10.97
C LEU A 17 5.41 4.70 11.76
N ARG A 18 4.59 3.70 12.05
CA ARG A 18 4.95 2.46 12.76
C ARG A 18 4.45 1.26 11.98
N PHE A 19 5.06 0.10 12.23
CA PHE A 19 4.48 -1.15 11.76
C PHE A 19 3.11 -1.39 12.40
N ALA A 20 2.21 -1.94 11.61
CA ALA A 20 0.90 -2.38 12.10
C ALA A 20 1.06 -3.60 13.01
N ALA A 21 0.07 -3.82 13.88
CA ALA A 21 0.01 -5.02 14.71
C ALA A 21 -0.37 -6.25 13.85
N ASP A 22 -0.09 -7.45 14.36
CA ASP A 22 -0.28 -8.69 13.60
C ASP A 22 -1.77 -9.00 13.30
N ASP A 23 -2.70 -8.40 14.04
CA ASP A 23 -4.15 -8.55 13.83
C ASP A 23 -4.61 -8.05 12.45
N ILE A 24 -3.84 -7.16 11.81
CA ILE A 24 -4.15 -6.69 10.47
C ILE A 24 -4.08 -7.79 9.41
N PHE A 25 -3.30 -8.84 9.63
CA PHE A 25 -3.20 -9.96 8.68
C PHE A 25 -4.53 -10.73 8.60
N ASP A 26 -5.24 -10.85 9.71
CA ASP A 26 -6.53 -11.54 9.78
C ASP A 26 -7.71 -10.60 9.49
N ASN A 27 -7.68 -9.39 10.07
CA ASN A 27 -8.84 -8.47 10.05
C ASN A 27 -8.88 -7.57 8.81
N VAL A 28 -7.73 -7.18 8.27
CA VAL A 28 -7.63 -6.17 7.20
C VAL A 28 -7.15 -6.81 5.90
N LEU A 29 -5.93 -7.36 5.88
CA LEU A 29 -5.32 -7.89 4.67
C LEU A 29 -5.85 -9.27 4.28
N GLN A 30 -6.35 -10.06 5.26
CA GLN A 30 -6.89 -11.41 5.07
C GLN A 30 -5.92 -12.35 4.34
N ILE A 31 -4.65 -12.34 4.76
CA ILE A 31 -3.56 -13.14 4.19
C ILE A 31 -2.64 -13.67 5.30
N PRO A 32 -1.94 -14.79 5.09
CA PRO A 32 -0.94 -15.27 6.04
C PRO A 32 0.17 -14.23 6.25
N LYS A 33 0.65 -14.12 7.50
CA LYS A 33 1.82 -13.30 7.82
C LYS A 33 3.01 -13.70 6.95
N GLY A 34 3.64 -12.70 6.33
CA GLY A 34 4.72 -12.91 5.36
C GLY A 34 4.27 -13.02 3.90
N SER A 35 2.96 -12.99 3.61
CA SER A 35 2.41 -13.04 2.25
C SER A 35 1.95 -11.66 1.73
N VAL A 36 2.50 -10.56 2.26
CA VAL A 36 2.10 -9.18 1.87
C VAL A 36 2.36 -8.96 0.38
N ASN A 37 1.34 -8.49 -0.33
CA ASN A 37 1.37 -8.32 -1.77
C ASN A 37 0.34 -7.25 -2.20
N PRO A 38 0.44 -6.65 -3.40
CA PRO A 38 -0.47 -5.60 -3.85
C PRO A 38 -1.89 -6.09 -4.20
N PHE A 39 -2.09 -7.41 -4.39
CA PHE A 39 -3.41 -7.94 -4.72
C PHE A 39 -4.41 -7.82 -3.56
N VAL A 40 -3.92 -7.54 -2.34
CA VAL A 40 -4.76 -7.28 -1.17
C VAL A 40 -5.74 -6.12 -1.34
N MET A 41 -5.46 -5.22 -2.28
CA MET A 41 -6.30 -4.06 -2.55
C MET A 41 -7.69 -4.43 -3.11
N ALA A 42 -7.87 -5.66 -3.60
CA ALA A 42 -9.16 -6.18 -4.03
C ALA A 42 -10.07 -6.61 -2.87
N GLN A 43 -9.53 -6.78 -1.65
CA GLN A 43 -10.33 -7.12 -0.48
C GLN A 43 -11.17 -5.93 -0.04
N ALA A 44 -12.45 -6.19 0.26
CA ALA A 44 -13.34 -5.19 0.84
C ALA A 44 -12.84 -4.68 2.21
N SER A 45 -12.18 -5.55 2.99
CA SER A 45 -11.55 -5.18 4.27
C SER A 45 -10.37 -4.20 4.13
N CYS A 46 -9.83 -4.03 2.92
CA CYS A 46 -8.77 -3.07 2.61
C CYS A 46 -9.30 -1.70 2.14
N ALA A 47 -10.56 -1.35 2.41
CA ALA A 47 -11.15 -0.07 2.00
C ALA A 47 -10.36 1.15 2.50
N GLU A 48 -9.88 1.10 3.75
CA GLU A 48 -9.08 2.16 4.39
C GLU A 48 -7.56 2.03 4.12
N VAL A 49 -7.15 1.08 3.28
CA VAL A 49 -5.75 0.89 2.93
C VAL A 49 -5.40 1.76 1.73
N SER A 50 -4.29 2.50 1.86
CA SER A 50 -3.65 3.25 0.78
C SER A 50 -2.35 2.56 0.38
N LEU A 51 -2.17 2.28 -0.91
CA LEU A 51 -1.00 1.59 -1.43
C LEU A 51 0.00 2.57 -2.04
N LEU A 52 1.23 2.57 -1.51
CA LEU A 52 2.36 3.29 -2.12
C LEU A 52 3.26 2.27 -2.82
N LEU A 53 3.52 2.48 -4.11
CA LEU A 53 4.43 1.66 -4.92
C LEU A 53 5.65 2.48 -5.30
N ASP A 54 6.83 1.86 -5.34
CA ASP A 54 8.01 2.53 -5.89
C ASP A 54 7.80 2.73 -7.40
N GLN A 55 7.99 3.97 -7.87
CA GLN A 55 7.87 4.30 -9.29
C GLN A 55 8.86 3.50 -10.17
N LYS A 56 9.98 3.04 -9.61
CA LYS A 56 10.94 2.19 -10.33
C LYS A 56 10.35 0.87 -10.83
N PHE A 57 9.22 0.43 -10.27
CA PHE A 57 8.50 -0.71 -10.82
C PHE A 57 8.03 -0.47 -12.25
N LEU A 58 7.73 0.77 -12.63
CA LEU A 58 7.33 1.13 -14.00
C LEU A 58 8.45 0.93 -15.03
N GLU A 59 9.71 0.89 -14.58
CA GLU A 59 10.88 0.69 -15.44
C GLU A 59 11.21 -0.81 -15.63
N CYS A 60 10.57 -1.70 -14.86
CA CYS A 60 10.82 -3.13 -14.92
C CYS A 60 10.02 -3.79 -16.06
N GLU A 61 10.62 -4.78 -16.73
CA GLU A 61 9.89 -5.62 -17.71
C GLU A 61 8.75 -6.38 -17.03
N ARG A 62 9.03 -6.91 -15.84
CA ARG A 62 8.08 -7.63 -14.99
C ARG A 62 8.30 -7.32 -13.53
N VAL A 63 7.21 -7.34 -12.80
CA VAL A 63 7.18 -7.31 -11.34
C VAL A 63 6.65 -8.65 -10.84
N LEU A 64 7.15 -9.10 -9.68
CA LEU A 64 6.89 -10.43 -9.14
C LEU A 64 6.30 -10.27 -7.74
N PHE A 65 5.11 -10.84 -7.52
CA PHE A 65 4.44 -10.82 -6.21
C PHE A 65 3.82 -12.17 -5.89
N HIS A 66 3.70 -12.46 -4.60
CA HIS A 66 2.96 -13.61 -4.10
C HIS A 66 1.45 -13.40 -4.29
N PRO A 67 0.72 -14.33 -4.94
CA PRO A 67 -0.72 -14.23 -5.11
C PRO A 67 -1.43 -14.65 -3.83
N MET A 68 -1.45 -13.77 -2.82
CA MET A 68 -2.15 -13.97 -1.53
C MET A 68 -1.55 -15.03 -0.61
N GLN A 69 -0.80 -16.00 -1.16
CA GLN A 69 -0.03 -17.01 -0.45
C GLN A 69 1.41 -17.04 -0.99
N SER A 70 2.38 -17.37 -0.13
CA SER A 70 3.82 -17.26 -0.42
C SER A 70 4.42 -18.46 -1.15
N ASP A 71 3.63 -19.51 -1.40
CA ASP A 71 4.02 -20.74 -2.11
C ASP A 71 4.12 -20.55 -3.63
N PHE A 72 3.50 -19.51 -4.17
CA PHE A 72 3.55 -19.18 -5.60
C PHE A 72 4.05 -17.75 -5.83
N THR A 73 4.45 -17.46 -7.07
CA THR A 73 4.82 -16.12 -7.54
C THR A 73 4.13 -15.82 -8.86
N THR A 74 3.43 -14.69 -8.91
CA THR A 74 2.80 -14.18 -10.13
C THR A 74 3.70 -13.11 -10.74
N ALA A 75 4.07 -13.30 -12.00
CA ALA A 75 4.77 -12.30 -12.79
C ALA A 75 3.77 -11.54 -13.67
N LEU A 76 3.85 -10.21 -13.66
CA LEU A 76 3.02 -9.33 -14.47
C LEU A 76 3.83 -8.13 -14.95
N SER A 77 3.40 -7.49 -16.03
CA SER A 77 3.96 -6.19 -16.41
C SER A 77 3.48 -5.09 -15.45
N PRO A 78 4.21 -3.96 -15.34
CA PRO A 78 3.76 -2.83 -14.53
C PRO A 78 2.40 -2.28 -14.97
N ASP A 79 2.11 -2.31 -16.26
CA ASP A 79 0.81 -1.90 -16.82
C ASP A 79 -0.33 -2.82 -16.37
N GLN A 80 -0.08 -4.14 -16.32
CA GLN A 80 -1.06 -5.10 -15.80
C GLN A 80 -1.31 -4.87 -14.31
N LEU A 81 -0.27 -4.54 -13.53
CA LEU A 81 -0.44 -4.19 -12.11
C LEU A 81 -1.29 -2.93 -11.96
N THR A 82 -1.00 -1.90 -12.75
CA THR A 82 -1.74 -0.64 -12.76
C THR A 82 -3.20 -0.87 -13.13
N ALA A 83 -3.47 -1.65 -14.20
CA ALA A 83 -4.83 -1.98 -14.62
C ALA A 83 -5.60 -2.77 -13.56
N PHE A 84 -4.93 -3.68 -12.84
CA PHE A 84 -5.51 -4.38 -11.70
C PHE A 84 -5.89 -3.39 -10.58
N LEU A 85 -4.98 -2.50 -10.18
CA LEU A 85 -5.21 -1.54 -9.09
C LEU A 85 -6.28 -0.51 -9.42
N GLU A 86 -6.35 -0.07 -10.68
CA GLU A 86 -7.41 0.84 -11.14
C GLU A 86 -8.80 0.18 -11.03
N LYS A 87 -8.89 -1.13 -11.27
CA LYS A 87 -10.15 -1.87 -11.12
C LYS A 87 -10.46 -2.24 -9.67
N ALA A 88 -9.46 -2.65 -8.89
CA ALA A 88 -9.62 -3.15 -7.53
C ALA A 88 -9.77 -2.03 -6.50
N SER A 89 -9.05 -0.92 -6.70
CA SER A 89 -8.92 0.16 -5.73
C SER A 89 -8.71 1.52 -6.41
N PRO A 90 -9.67 2.01 -7.22
CA PRO A 90 -9.51 3.25 -7.95
C PRO A 90 -9.13 4.41 -7.02
N GLY A 91 -8.06 5.14 -7.36
CA GLY A 91 -7.60 6.30 -6.61
C GLY A 91 -7.00 6.03 -5.22
N ARG A 92 -6.84 4.77 -4.79
CA ARG A 92 -6.24 4.39 -3.48
C ARG A 92 -4.81 3.84 -3.59
N TYR A 93 -4.16 4.05 -4.73
CA TYR A 93 -2.76 3.72 -4.93
C TYR A 93 -2.00 4.88 -5.58
N SER A 94 -0.68 4.92 -5.39
CA SER A 94 0.19 5.88 -6.08
C SER A 94 1.60 5.32 -6.26
N TYR A 95 2.18 5.55 -7.43
CA TYR A 95 3.61 5.38 -7.67
C TYR A 95 4.36 6.59 -7.13
N VAL A 96 5.38 6.35 -6.30
CA VAL A 96 6.15 7.39 -5.61
C VAL A 96 7.64 7.12 -5.72
N ASP A 97 8.43 8.17 -5.84
CA ASP A 97 9.87 8.08 -5.65
C ASP A 97 10.19 7.94 -4.16
N LEU A 98 10.55 6.74 -3.71
CA LEU A 98 10.94 6.48 -2.32
C LEU A 98 12.35 6.97 -1.98
N THR A 99 13.14 7.40 -2.96
CA THR A 99 14.50 7.92 -2.78
C THR A 99 14.55 9.44 -2.62
N SER A 100 13.53 10.15 -3.11
CA SER A 100 13.39 11.60 -2.96
C SER A 100 12.98 12.04 -1.54
N ALA A 101 13.18 13.31 -1.22
CA ALA A 101 12.74 13.96 0.01
C ALA A 101 11.49 14.85 -0.17
N GLU A 102 10.92 14.88 -1.38
CA GLU A 102 9.78 15.75 -1.70
C GLU A 102 8.48 15.34 -1.01
N PRO A 103 7.61 16.29 -0.63
CA PRO A 103 6.31 15.99 -0.01
C PRO A 103 5.47 15.02 -0.85
N LEU A 104 4.76 14.11 -0.18
CA LEU A 104 3.88 13.12 -0.79
C LEU A 104 2.46 13.27 -0.24
N ALA A 105 1.47 13.12 -1.12
CA ALA A 105 0.06 13.04 -0.73
C ALA A 105 -0.37 11.57 -0.69
N LEU A 106 -1.20 11.22 0.30
CA LEU A 106 -1.79 9.88 0.36
C LEU A 106 -2.94 9.75 -0.65
N PRO A 107 -2.93 8.70 -1.50
CA PRO A 107 -4.05 8.42 -2.40
C PRO A 107 -5.30 8.07 -1.58
N GLY A 108 -6.48 8.42 -2.08
CA GLY A 108 -7.74 8.12 -1.39
C GLY A 108 -8.08 9.01 -0.19
N SER A 109 -7.31 10.07 0.08
CA SER A 109 -7.53 11.01 1.21
C SER A 109 -8.75 11.95 1.07
N GLY A 110 -9.79 11.50 0.38
CA GLY A 110 -11.12 12.13 0.35
C GLY A 110 -11.97 11.74 1.55
N GLY A 111 -11.74 12.40 2.70
CA GLY A 111 -12.73 12.67 3.75
C GLY A 111 -13.55 11.53 4.39
N ALA A 112 -13.03 10.92 5.44
CA ALA A 112 -13.74 10.52 6.67
C ALA A 112 -12.65 10.38 7.77
N GLY A 113 -12.68 11.03 8.93
CA GLY A 113 -13.83 11.35 9.75
C GLY A 113 -13.90 10.35 10.89
N ALA A 114 -13.42 10.78 12.06
CA ALA A 114 -13.63 10.21 13.39
C ALA A 114 -12.80 8.98 13.82
N ALA A 115 -11.88 9.28 14.76
CA ALA A 115 -11.40 8.34 15.75
C ALA A 115 -12.57 7.58 16.43
N PRO A 116 -12.43 6.29 16.75
CA PRO A 116 -13.38 5.63 17.63
C PRO A 116 -13.27 6.24 19.04
N PRO A 117 -14.39 6.55 19.71
CA PRO A 117 -14.38 6.95 21.11
C PRO A 117 -14.01 5.77 22.03
N LYS A 118 -13.52 6.14 23.21
CA LYS A 118 -12.98 5.33 24.32
C LYS A 118 -13.60 3.97 24.56
#